data_AF-A0A835HX59-F1
#
_entry.id   AF-A0A835HX59-F1
#
_cell.length_a   1.000
_cell.length_b   1.000
_cell.length_c   1.000
_cell.angle_alpha   90.00
_cell.angle_beta   90.00
_cell.angle_gamma   90.00
#
_symmetry.space_group_name_H-M   'P 1'
#
loop_
_entity.id
_entity.type
_entity.pdbx_description
1 polymer ?
#
loop_
_entity_poly.entity_id
_entity_poly.type
_entity_poly.pdbx_seq_one_letter_code
_entity_poly.pdbx_strand_id
1 'polypeptide(L)'
;MNGFVDFINNNALLDTAILGHSFSWYNRQIGKKQILAKIDRALVSNNWLLANPNWRCKILQRKFSDHSPVMGWCNKNTRPGNVSFRFRKIWLEHNQFMNMVKLSWSEPMCDGPIRLVMRKLKRLKSTLKAWHKNT
;
A
#
# COMPACT_ATOMS: atom_id res chain seq x y z
N MET A 1 -37.19 18.45 -1.55
CA MET A 1 -36.37 17.35 -2.09
C MET A 1 -34.98 17.34 -1.47
N ASN A 2 -34.89 17.49 -0.12
CA ASN A 2 -33.62 17.61 0.61
C ASN A 2 -33.43 16.54 1.70
N GLY A 3 -34.37 15.59 1.84
CA GLY A 3 -34.39 14.69 3.00
C GLY A 3 -33.10 13.91 3.25
N PHE A 4 -32.32 13.60 2.21
CA PHE A 4 -31.02 12.96 2.38
C PHE A 4 -29.96 13.92 2.95
N VAL A 5 -29.94 15.18 2.50
CA VAL A 5 -29.06 16.22 3.05
C VAL A 5 -29.46 16.54 4.49
N ASP A 6 -30.77 16.66 4.74
CA ASP A 6 -31.30 16.90 6.08
C ASP A 6 -30.95 15.74 7.01
N PHE A 7 -31.05 14.48 6.54
CA PHE A 7 -30.60 13.31 7.29
C PHE A 7 -29.11 13.38 7.65
N ILE A 8 -28.24 13.74 6.69
CA ILE A 8 -26.79 13.87 6.94
C ILE A 8 -26.54 14.93 8.01
N ASN A 9 -27.16 16.10 7.88
CA ASN A 9 -26.97 17.23 8.79
C ASN A 9 -27.53 16.92 10.19
N ASN A 10 -28.74 16.38 10.28
CA ASN A 10 -29.41 16.06 11.54
C ASN A 10 -28.68 14.98 12.35
N ASN A 11 -27.89 14.15 11.69
CA ASN A 11 -27.10 13.09 12.33
C ASN A 11 -25.61 13.44 12.45
N ALA A 12 -25.22 14.69 12.15
CA ALA A 12 -23.82 15.16 12.18
C ALA A 12 -22.86 14.23 11.42
N LEU A 13 -23.31 13.74 10.26
CA LEU A 13 -22.52 12.90 9.37
C LEU A 13 -21.74 13.76 8.37
N LEU A 14 -20.58 13.26 7.98
CA LEU A 14 -19.69 13.89 7.01
C LEU A 14 -19.57 12.98 5.78
N ASP A 15 -19.75 13.56 4.60
CA ASP A 15 -19.46 12.85 3.35
C ASP A 15 -17.94 12.83 3.12
N THR A 16 -17.36 11.63 3.21
CA THR A 16 -15.91 11.46 3.14
C THR A 16 -15.40 11.74 1.73
N ALA A 17 -14.31 12.52 1.63
CA ALA A 17 -13.61 12.69 0.37
C ALA A 17 -13.14 11.34 -0.20
N ILE A 18 -13.53 11.06 -1.45
CA ILE A 18 -13.20 9.82 -2.16
C ILE A 18 -11.99 10.09 -3.08
N LEU A 19 -10.96 9.26 -2.95
CA LEU A 19 -9.78 9.25 -3.79
C LEU A 19 -9.98 8.36 -5.04
N GLY A 20 -9.27 8.67 -6.12
CA GLY A 20 -9.29 7.86 -7.35
C GLY A 20 -10.43 8.25 -8.29
N HIS A 21 -11.21 7.27 -8.74
CA HIS A 21 -12.30 7.49 -9.70
C HIS A 21 -13.41 8.36 -9.13
N SER A 22 -13.99 9.22 -9.97
CA SER A 22 -15.05 10.17 -9.56
C SER A 22 -16.46 9.56 -9.53
N PHE A 23 -16.68 8.42 -10.18
CA PHE A 23 -18.02 7.86 -10.44
C PHE A 23 -18.16 6.45 -9.87
N SER A 24 -19.26 6.23 -9.16
CA SER A 24 -19.58 4.95 -8.54
C SER A 24 -20.56 4.13 -9.37
N TRP A 25 -21.22 4.72 -10.37
CA TRP A 25 -22.20 4.05 -11.21
C TRP A 25 -22.06 4.41 -12.69
N TYR A 26 -22.50 3.49 -13.54
CA TYR A 26 -22.46 3.62 -14.99
C TYR A 26 -23.59 2.84 -15.66
N ASN A 27 -24.25 3.48 -16.63
CA ASN A 27 -25.40 2.91 -17.35
C ASN A 27 -25.07 1.81 -18.39
N ARG A 28 -23.83 1.33 -18.48
CA ARG A 28 -23.41 0.29 -19.45
C ARG A 28 -23.50 0.68 -20.94
N GLN A 29 -23.60 1.96 -21.27
CA GLN A 29 -23.64 2.45 -22.66
C GLN A 29 -22.36 3.17 -23.08
N ILE A 30 -22.03 3.15 -24.37
CA ILE A 30 -20.79 3.74 -24.91
C ILE A 30 -21.12 4.97 -25.76
N GLY A 31 -20.19 5.92 -25.85
CA GLY A 31 -20.31 7.11 -26.69
C GLY A 31 -21.32 8.10 -26.13
N LYS A 32 -22.13 8.73 -27.00
CA LYS A 32 -23.05 9.82 -26.61
C LYS A 32 -24.13 9.42 -25.59
N LYS A 33 -24.38 8.11 -25.42
CA LYS A 33 -25.36 7.62 -24.44
C LYS A 33 -24.73 7.21 -23.11
N GLN A 34 -23.41 7.34 -22.96
CA GLN A 34 -22.71 7.02 -21.71
C GLN A 34 -23.15 7.99 -20.61
N ILE A 35 -23.59 7.43 -19.48
CA ILE A 35 -23.90 8.17 -18.26
C ILE A 35 -23.05 7.61 -17.13
N LEU A 36 -22.30 8.49 -16.49
CA LEU A 36 -21.53 8.20 -15.28
C LEU A 36 -22.12 9.02 -14.13
N ALA A 37 -22.37 8.37 -12.99
CA ALA A 37 -22.94 9.02 -11.83
C ALA A 37 -22.19 8.67 -10.55
N LYS A 38 -22.21 9.58 -9.59
CA LYS A 38 -21.74 9.33 -8.23
C LYS A 38 -22.97 9.22 -7.32
N ILE A 39 -23.42 8.00 -7.10
CA ILE A 39 -24.63 7.70 -6.30
C ILE A 39 -24.32 6.92 -5.02
N ASP A 40 -23.10 6.40 -4.88
CA ASP A 40 -22.61 5.73 -3.69
C ASP A 40 -21.67 6.69 -2.92
N ARG A 41 -21.90 6.83 -1.61
CA ARG A 41 -21.17 7.74 -0.72
C ARG A 41 -20.74 7.02 0.55
N ALA A 42 -19.66 7.49 1.19
CA ALA A 42 -19.19 6.99 2.46
C ALA A 42 -19.38 8.07 3.53
N LEU A 43 -20.42 7.91 4.34
CA LEU A 43 -20.75 8.82 5.43
C LEU A 43 -20.07 8.37 6.72
N VAL A 44 -19.42 9.29 7.42
CA VAL A 44 -18.74 9.02 8.69
C VAL A 44 -19.14 10.03 9.75
N SER A 45 -19.21 9.60 11.00
CA SER A 45 -19.42 10.50 12.12
C SER A 45 -18.12 11.19 12.54
N ASN A 46 -18.24 12.30 13.27
CA ASN A 46 -17.07 12.96 13.84
C ASN A 46 -16.30 12.04 14.81
N ASN A 47 -17.01 11.25 15.62
CA ASN A 47 -16.41 10.27 16.54
C ASN A 47 -15.58 9.23 15.79
N TRP A 48 -16.01 8.81 14.60
CA TRP A 48 -15.24 7.90 13.75
C TRP A 48 -13.92 8.52 13.31
N LEU A 49 -13.95 9.79 12.87
CA LEU A 49 -12.74 10.51 12.44
C LEU A 49 -11.77 10.77 13.60
N LEU A 50 -12.27 11.03 14.80
CA LEU A 50 -11.45 11.15 16.00
C LEU A 50 -10.74 9.83 16.32
N ALA A 51 -11.44 8.70 16.22
CA ALA A 51 -10.84 7.37 16.41
C ALA A 51 -9.93 6.95 15.24
N ASN A 52 -10.15 7.49 14.04
CA ASN A 52 -9.49 7.10 12.80
C ASN A 52 -9.01 8.32 12.00
N PRO A 53 -8.03 9.10 12.49
CA PRO A 53 -7.61 10.36 11.86
C PRO A 53 -7.04 10.18 10.44
N ASN A 54 -6.58 8.97 10.11
CA ASN A 54 -6.07 8.61 8.79
C ASN A 54 -7.09 7.86 7.93
N TRP A 55 -8.39 8.02 8.21
CA TRP A 55 -9.46 7.45 7.40
C TRP A 55 -9.43 8.03 5.98
N ARG A 56 -9.59 7.15 5.00
CA ARG A 56 -9.65 7.47 3.56
C ARG A 56 -10.71 6.59 2.91
N CYS A 57 -11.29 7.09 1.83
CA CYS A 57 -12.17 6.32 0.94
C CYS A 57 -11.66 6.40 -0.49
N LYS A 58 -11.91 5.34 -1.28
CA LYS A 58 -11.62 5.32 -2.72
C LYS A 58 -12.67 4.51 -3.47
N ILE A 59 -12.96 4.91 -4.70
CA ILE A 59 -13.73 4.08 -5.61
C ILE A 59 -12.76 3.11 -6.30
N LEU A 60 -13.07 1.81 -6.21
CA LEU A 60 -12.30 0.75 -6.84
C LEU A 60 -12.67 0.59 -8.32
N GLN A 61 -11.76 0.00 -9.08
CA GLN A 61 -12.04 -0.34 -10.47
C GLN A 61 -13.19 -1.34 -10.54
N ARG A 62 -14.17 -1.01 -11.38
CA ARG A 62 -15.31 -1.86 -11.70
C ARG A 62 -14.87 -3.12 -12.45
N LYS A 63 -15.52 -4.25 -12.15
CA LYS A 63 -15.30 -5.53 -12.86
C LYS A 63 -16.56 -5.99 -13.60
N PHE A 64 -17.60 -6.36 -12.85
CA PHE A 64 -18.78 -7.04 -13.43
C PHE A 64 -20.13 -6.34 -13.15
N SER A 65 -20.19 -5.43 -12.19
CA SER A 65 -21.38 -4.62 -11.89
C SER A 65 -21.38 -3.33 -12.72
N ASP A 66 -22.52 -2.66 -12.80
CA ASP A 66 -22.67 -1.24 -13.16
C ASP A 66 -22.18 -0.31 -12.04
N HIS A 67 -22.09 -0.82 -10.81
CA HIS A 67 -21.50 -0.13 -9.66
C HIS A 67 -20.00 -0.43 -9.50
N SER A 68 -19.27 0.59 -9.07
CA SER A 68 -17.89 0.53 -8.62
C SER A 68 -17.86 0.52 -7.09
N PRO A 69 -17.22 -0.46 -6.44
CA PRO A 69 -17.20 -0.53 -4.98
C PRO A 69 -16.51 0.68 -4.34
N VAL A 70 -17.10 1.23 -3.27
CA VAL A 70 -16.47 2.23 -2.40
C VAL A 70 -15.74 1.51 -1.27
N MET A 71 -14.43 1.69 -1.18
CA MET A 71 -13.59 1.08 -0.15
C MET A 71 -13.07 2.14 0.82
N GLY A 72 -13.40 1.99 2.09
CA GLY A 72 -12.83 2.76 3.19
C GLY A 72 -11.65 2.03 3.85
N TRP A 73 -10.62 2.77 4.26
CA TRP A 73 -9.50 2.22 5.02
C TRP A 73 -8.86 3.29 5.90
N CYS A 74 -8.22 2.86 6.98
CA CYS A 74 -7.27 3.69 7.72
C CYS A 74 -5.87 3.42 7.18
N ASN A 75 -5.14 4.45 6.76
CA ASN A 75 -3.74 4.27 6.46
C ASN A 75 -2.99 3.98 7.77
N LYS A 76 -2.75 2.70 8.07
CA LYS A 76 -1.77 2.34 9.09
C LYS A 76 -0.41 2.62 8.45
N ASN A 77 0.33 3.59 8.99
CA ASN A 77 1.76 3.77 8.72
C ASN A 77 2.58 2.58 9.27
N THR A 78 2.08 1.36 9.14
CA THR A 78 2.87 0.16 9.38
C THR A 78 3.84 0.07 8.21
N ARG A 79 5.12 0.35 8.50
CA ARG A 79 6.21 -0.11 7.64
C ARG A 79 5.87 -1.54 7.20
N PRO A 80 5.93 -1.88 5.91
CA PRO A 80 5.54 -3.22 5.49
C PRO A 80 6.38 -4.22 6.28
N GLY A 81 5.74 -5.06 7.10
CA GLY A 81 6.43 -5.92 8.05
C GLY A 81 7.44 -6.86 7.39
N ASN A 82 7.21 -7.16 6.10
CA ASN A 82 8.06 -8.00 5.27
C ASN A 82 8.39 -7.32 3.93
N VAL A 83 9.18 -6.24 3.94
CA VAL A 83 9.81 -5.79 2.69
C VAL A 83 10.81 -6.86 2.23
N SER A 84 10.57 -7.43 1.06
CA SER A 84 11.51 -8.37 0.44
C SER A 84 12.87 -7.69 0.26
N PHE A 85 13.95 -8.42 0.57
CA PHE A 85 15.28 -7.90 0.30
C PHE A 85 15.47 -7.82 -1.22
N ARG A 86 15.85 -6.65 -1.71
CA ARG A 86 16.17 -6.42 -3.12
C ARG A 86 17.62 -5.99 -3.21
N PHE A 87 18.35 -6.67 -4.08
CA PHE A 87 19.68 -6.22 -4.48
C PHE A 87 19.56 -4.89 -5.23
N ARG A 88 20.39 -3.91 -4.90
CA ARG A 88 20.43 -2.62 -5.61
C ARG A 88 21.67 -2.57 -6.49
N LYS A 89 21.48 -2.30 -7.79
CA LYS A 89 22.59 -2.21 -8.76
C LYS A 89 23.66 -1.19 -8.36
N ILE A 90 23.26 -0.05 -7.79
CA ILE A 90 24.16 1.02 -7.30
C ILE A 90 25.22 0.51 -6.32
N TRP A 91 24.96 -0.60 -5.60
CA TRP A 91 25.95 -1.16 -4.68
C TRP A 91 27.22 -1.62 -5.41
N LEU A 92 27.11 -2.05 -6.67
CA LEU A 92 28.27 -2.44 -7.49
C LEU A 92 29.24 -1.29 -7.76
N GLU A 93 28.75 -0.05 -7.71
CA GLU A 93 29.56 1.16 -7.96
C GLU A 93 30.26 1.64 -6.68
N HIS A 94 29.85 1.13 -5.51
CA HIS A 94 30.46 1.51 -4.25
C HIS A 94 31.80 0.78 -4.05
N ASN A 95 32.88 1.53 -3.88
CA ASN A 95 34.25 1.03 -3.74
C ASN A 95 34.44 -0.11 -2.70
N GLN A 96 33.74 -0.03 -1.56
CA GLN A 96 33.79 -1.03 -0.48
C GLN A 96 32.89 -2.24 -0.66
N PHE A 97 31.96 -2.25 -1.63
CA PHE A 97 30.95 -3.30 -1.76
C PHE A 97 31.58 -4.69 -1.93
N MET A 98 32.50 -4.83 -2.88
CA MET A 98 33.16 -6.13 -3.14
C MET A 98 34.01 -6.60 -1.97
N ASN A 99 34.63 -5.69 -1.21
CA ASN A 99 35.39 -6.04 -0.01
C ASN A 99 34.46 -6.58 1.08
N MET A 100 33.32 -5.94 1.33
CA MET A 100 32.31 -6.41 2.27
C MET A 100 31.76 -7.79 1.88
N VAL A 101 31.46 -8.02 0.60
CA VAL A 101 31.01 -9.34 0.11
C VAL A 101 32.06 -10.41 0.39
N LYS A 102 33.33 -10.15 0.07
CA LYS A 102 34.45 -11.08 0.30
C LYS A 102 34.59 -11.41 1.80
N LEU A 103 34.61 -10.40 2.65
CA LEU A 103 34.72 -10.59 4.11
C LEU A 103 33.57 -11.45 4.64
N SER A 104 32.32 -11.12 4.27
CA SER A 104 31.14 -11.89 4.68
C SER A 104 31.12 -13.31 4.12
N TRP A 105 31.75 -13.58 2.97
CA TRP A 105 31.77 -14.90 2.34
C TRP A 105 32.85 -15.81 2.91
N SER A 106 33.99 -15.24 3.27
CA SER A 106 35.17 -15.94 3.79
C SER A 106 35.06 -16.31 5.26
N GLU A 107 34.15 -15.71 6.03
CA GLU A 107 33.93 -16.09 7.42
C GLU A 107 33.65 -17.60 7.58
N PRO A 108 34.42 -18.29 8.44
CA PRO A 108 34.34 -19.74 8.60
C PRO A 108 32.98 -20.17 9.12
N MET A 109 32.52 -21.32 8.64
CA MET A 109 31.26 -21.92 9.04
C MET A 109 31.32 -23.43 8.82
N CYS A 110 30.82 -24.19 9.79
CA CYS A 110 30.67 -25.64 9.66
C CYS A 110 29.18 -25.97 9.44
N ASP A 111 28.86 -26.54 8.28
CA ASP A 111 27.52 -27.03 7.93
C ASP A 111 27.62 -27.96 6.70
N GLY A 112 26.54 -28.68 6.37
CA GLY A 112 26.47 -29.44 5.13
C GLY A 112 26.51 -28.52 3.89
N PRO A 113 26.99 -28.98 2.71
CA PRO A 113 27.28 -28.12 1.56
C PRO A 113 26.16 -27.15 1.16
N ILE A 114 24.91 -27.64 1.08
CA ILE A 114 23.74 -26.84 0.70
C ILE A 114 23.38 -25.83 1.80
N ARG A 115 23.42 -26.27 3.07
CA ARG A 115 23.13 -25.42 4.24
C ARG A 115 24.18 -24.32 4.41
N LEU A 116 25.44 -24.63 4.09
CA LEU A 116 26.55 -23.69 4.09
C LEU A 116 26.26 -22.52 3.14
N VAL A 117 25.89 -22.80 1.88
CA VAL A 117 25.57 -21.76 0.89
C VAL A 117 24.35 -20.94 1.34
N MET A 118 23.27 -21.58 1.78
CA MET A 118 22.06 -20.88 2.25
C MET A 118 22.36 -19.94 3.42
N ARG A 119 23.17 -20.39 4.39
CA ARG A 119 23.54 -19.57 5.55
C ARG A 119 24.49 -18.44 5.18
N LYS A 120 25.45 -18.67 4.27
CA LYS A 120 26.31 -17.60 3.72
C LYS A 120 25.48 -16.51 3.05
N LEU A 121 24.49 -16.89 2.23
CA LEU A 121 23.56 -15.94 1.60
C LEU A 121 22.68 -15.19 2.64
N LYS A 122 22.19 -15.90 3.66
CA LYS A 122 21.39 -15.28 4.75
C LYS A 122 22.22 -14.27 5.55
N ARG A 123 23.49 -14.60 5.84
CA ARG A 123 24.44 -13.69 6.49
C ARG A 123 24.71 -12.47 5.61
N LEU A 124 25.11 -12.68 4.35
CA LEU A 124 25.39 -11.61 3.39
C LEU A 124 24.21 -10.64 3.23
N LYS A 125 22.98 -11.16 3.15
CA LYS A 125 21.75 -10.36 3.15
C LYS A 125 21.62 -9.47 4.39
N SER A 126 21.99 -9.98 5.56
CA SER A 126 21.93 -9.24 6.83
C SER A 126 23.02 -8.16 6.88
N THR A 127 24.24 -8.49 6.46
CA THR A 127 25.36 -7.55 6.33
C THR A 127 25.01 -6.40 5.37
N LEU A 128 24.46 -6.72 4.20
CA LEU A 128 24.01 -5.72 3.21
C LEU A 128 22.93 -4.79 3.75
N LYS A 129 21.98 -5.32 4.52
CA LYS A 129 20.94 -4.51 5.18
C LYS A 129 21.50 -3.56 6.22
N ALA A 130 22.50 -3.98 7.00
CA ALA A 130 23.14 -3.15 8.00
C ALA A 130 24.01 -2.07 7.34
N TRP A 131 24.82 -2.45 6.35
CA TRP A 131 25.66 -1.55 5.59
C TRP A 131 24.84 -0.43 4.92
N HIS A 132 23.75 -0.77 4.21
CA HIS A 132 22.88 0.23 3.57
C HIS A 132 22.16 1.18 4.54
N LYS A 133 22.05 0.86 5.83
CA LYS A 133 21.50 1.79 6.82
C LYS A 133 22.54 2.79 7.32
N ASN A 134 23.82 2.43 7.23
CA ASN A 134 24.94 3.19 7.76
C ASN A 134 25.72 3.94 6.66
N THR A 135 25.30 3.81 5.41
CA THR A 135 25.78 4.52 4.22
C THR A 135 24.60 5.17 3.50
#